data_AF-A0A5N9C9Z1-F1
#
_entry.id   AF-A0A5N9C9Z1-F1
#
_cell.length_a   1.000
_cell.length_b   1.000
_cell.length_c   1.000
_cell.angle_alpha   90.00
_cell.angle_beta   90.00
_cell.angle_gamma   90.00
#
_symmetry.space_group_name_H-M   'P 1'
#
loop_
_entity.id
_entity.type
_entity.pdbx_description
1 polymer ?
#
loop_
_entity_poly.entity_id
_entity_poly.type
_entity_poly.pdbx_seq_one_letter_code
_entity_poly.pdbx_strand_id
1 'polypeptide(L)'
;MQFPARVDVQLIDENEQNVNSEKIILFMEFYQDGNQRYTFMAGLSNEDGRITLNPEALNNQLEYNRAQDPEGFDTTLEDCDDIFSLLVVPGQYIDDIVEQLQNVSTNEEVSSAMQMYRESTNFRYNEARMVFNLSEVPGDQNVVLQLPIERISFGNPSTD
;
A
#
# COMPACT_ATOMS: atom_id res chain seq x y z
N MET A 1 0.52 -15.94 10.53
CA MET A 1 0.22 -15.82 9.09
C MET A 1 1.35 -16.40 8.22
N GLN A 2 1.02 -17.08 7.11
CA GLN A 2 2.01 -17.48 6.09
C GLN A 2 1.93 -16.53 4.89
N PHE A 3 2.90 -15.61 4.77
CA PHE A 3 2.97 -14.69 3.63
C PHE A 3 3.65 -15.36 2.42
N PRO A 4 3.17 -15.16 1.18
CA PRO A 4 3.79 -15.68 -0.03
C PRO A 4 5.21 -15.16 -0.20
N ALA A 5 6.10 -15.93 -0.81
CA ALA A 5 7.46 -15.51 -1.11
C ALA A 5 7.51 -14.17 -1.85
N ARG A 6 6.47 -13.90 -2.66
CA ARG A 6 6.28 -12.64 -3.38
C ARG A 6 4.81 -12.42 -3.70
N VAL A 7 4.34 -11.19 -3.56
CA VAL A 7 3.06 -10.73 -4.10
C VAL A 7 3.32 -9.60 -5.09
N ASP A 8 2.85 -9.78 -6.32
CA ASP A 8 2.90 -8.81 -7.39
C ASP A 8 1.51 -8.21 -7.61
N VAL A 9 1.40 -6.91 -7.43
CA VAL A 9 0.15 -6.18 -7.64
C VAL A 9 0.23 -5.52 -9.01
N GLN A 10 -0.70 -5.87 -9.89
CA GLN A 10 -0.96 -5.21 -11.16
C GLN A 10 -2.13 -4.26 -10.98
N LEU A 11 -1.90 -2.99 -11.27
CA LEU A 11 -2.96 -1.98 -11.23
C LEU A 11 -3.69 -2.00 -12.58
N ILE A 12 -5.01 -2.23 -12.57
CA ILE A 12 -5.85 -2.27 -13.77
C ILE A 12 -6.86 -1.14 -13.76
N ASP A 13 -7.08 -0.49 -14.90
CA ASP A 13 -8.10 0.56 -15.03
C ASP A 13 -9.52 -0.01 -15.23
N GLU A 14 -10.49 0.89 -15.38
CA GLU A 14 -11.90 0.60 -15.66
C GLU A 14 -12.16 -0.22 -16.94
N ASN A 15 -11.17 -0.32 -17.84
CA ASN A 15 -11.23 -1.13 -19.06
C ASN A 15 -10.43 -2.44 -18.92
N GLU A 16 -10.05 -2.82 -17.69
CA GLU A 16 -9.22 -3.98 -17.37
C GLU A 16 -7.82 -3.94 -18.01
N GLN A 17 -7.30 -2.74 -18.28
CA GLN A 17 -5.96 -2.55 -18.85
C GLN A 17 -4.96 -2.15 -17.77
N ASN A 18 -3.72 -2.65 -17.89
CA ASN A 18 -2.64 -2.24 -16.99
C ASN A 18 -2.37 -0.73 -17.14
N VAL A 19 -2.34 -0.02 -16.02
CA VAL A 19 -1.92 1.40 -15.97
C VAL A 19 -0.40 1.52 -15.97
N ASN A 20 0.21 1.16 -17.09
CA ASN A 20 1.66 1.27 -17.29
C ASN A 20 2.14 2.72 -17.13
N SER A 21 3.39 2.88 -16.70
CA SER A 21 4.10 4.18 -16.56
C SER A 21 3.54 5.15 -15.52
N GLU A 22 2.41 4.84 -14.87
CA GLU A 22 1.90 5.61 -13.74
C GLU A 22 2.71 5.28 -12.47
N LYS A 23 2.87 6.28 -11.60
CA LYS A 23 3.62 6.18 -10.34
C LYS A 23 2.62 6.22 -9.19
N ILE A 24 2.02 5.09 -8.87
CA ILE A 24 0.96 5.00 -7.88
C ILE A 24 1.54 4.36 -6.62
N ILE A 25 1.36 5.03 -5.49
CA ILE A 25 1.67 4.49 -4.17
C ILE A 25 0.55 3.55 -3.77
N LEU A 26 0.93 2.36 -3.32
CA LEU A 26 0.06 1.41 -2.68
C LEU A 26 0.35 1.36 -1.19
N PHE A 27 -0.73 1.29 -0.40
CA PHE A 27 -0.69 1.03 1.02
C PHE A 27 -1.17 -0.39 1.31
N MET A 28 -0.73 -0.92 2.43
CA MET A 28 -1.13 -2.23 2.93
C MET A 28 -1.62 -2.11 4.36
N GLU A 29 -2.76 -2.73 4.64
CA GLU A 29 -3.35 -2.73 5.97
C GLU A 29 -3.41 -4.13 6.53
N PHE A 30 -2.96 -4.27 7.78
CA PHE A 30 -2.97 -5.51 8.52
C PHE A 30 -4.01 -5.47 9.62
N TYR A 31 -4.63 -6.62 9.86
CA TYR A 31 -5.74 -6.78 10.81
C TYR A 31 -5.36 -7.79 11.89
N GLN A 32 -5.91 -7.62 13.08
CA GLN A 32 -5.85 -8.58 14.17
C GLN A 32 -7.23 -8.67 14.83
N ASP A 33 -7.77 -9.87 14.92
CA ASP A 33 -9.13 -10.12 15.43
C ASP A 33 -10.20 -9.25 14.71
N GLY A 34 -10.00 -9.01 13.41
CA GLY A 34 -10.88 -8.18 12.58
C GLY A 34 -10.73 -6.66 12.77
N ASN A 35 -9.79 -6.20 13.59
CA ASN A 35 -9.51 -4.77 13.78
C ASN A 35 -8.24 -4.37 13.02
N GLN A 36 -8.29 -3.23 12.31
CA GLN A 36 -7.10 -2.69 11.64
C GLN A 36 -6.05 -2.35 12.70
N ARG A 37 -4.87 -2.95 12.56
CA ARG A 37 -3.74 -2.75 13.46
C ARG A 37 -2.74 -1.75 12.88
N TYR A 38 -2.39 -1.91 11.60
CA TYR A 38 -1.37 -1.09 10.95
C TYR A 38 -1.74 -0.75 9.51
N THR A 39 -1.24 0.40 9.05
CA THR A 39 -1.20 0.78 7.64
C THR A 39 0.23 1.11 7.26
N PHE A 40 0.75 0.48 6.21
CA PHE A 40 2.09 0.70 5.70
C PHE A 40 2.05 1.20 4.27
N MET A 41 3.00 2.07 3.91
CA MET A 41 3.30 2.34 2.51
C MET A 41 4.01 1.11 1.94
N ALA A 42 3.33 0.39 1.05
CA ALA A 42 3.82 -0.85 0.48
C ALA A 42 4.84 -0.63 -0.64
N GLY A 43 4.70 0.48 -1.38
CA GLY A 43 5.66 0.88 -2.41
C GLY A 43 5.05 1.77 -3.48
N LEU A 44 5.90 2.21 -4.43
CA LEU A 44 5.51 2.96 -5.63
C LEU A 44 5.54 2.03 -6.84
N SER A 45 4.55 2.12 -7.72
CA SER A 45 4.53 1.31 -8.95
C SER A 45 5.70 1.60 -9.87
N ASN A 46 6.21 0.54 -10.50
CA ASN A 46 7.26 0.62 -11.50
C ASN A 46 6.69 1.00 -12.88
N GLU A 47 7.54 0.99 -13.91
CA GLU A 47 7.14 1.38 -15.28
C GLU A 47 6.10 0.44 -15.92
N ASP A 48 5.96 -0.77 -15.40
CA ASP A 48 4.96 -1.77 -15.82
C ASP A 48 3.65 -1.68 -15.00
N GLY A 49 3.48 -0.63 -14.18
CA GLY A 49 2.33 -0.51 -13.28
C GLY A 49 2.29 -1.58 -12.18
N ARG A 50 3.44 -2.20 -11.89
CA ARG A 50 3.58 -3.30 -10.94
C ARG A 50 4.22 -2.87 -9.64
N ILE A 51 3.74 -3.43 -8.55
CA ILE A 51 4.32 -3.28 -7.20
C ILE A 51 4.65 -4.68 -6.70
N THR A 52 5.88 -4.88 -6.22
CA THR A 52 6.33 -6.17 -5.68
C THR A 52 6.49 -6.06 -4.18
N LEU A 53 5.74 -6.89 -3.48
CA LEU A 53 5.72 -7.01 -2.04
C LEU A 53 6.44 -8.31 -1.69
N ASN A 54 7.43 -8.24 -0.80
CA ASN A 54 8.08 -9.43 -0.28
C ASN A 54 8.05 -9.41 1.26
N PRO A 55 7.93 -10.58 1.90
CA PRO A 55 7.81 -10.65 3.36
C PRO A 55 9.05 -10.15 4.10
N GLU A 56 10.24 -10.27 3.51
CA GLU A 56 11.49 -9.80 4.12
C GLU A 56 11.50 -8.28 4.31
N ALA A 57 11.14 -7.51 3.26
CA ALA A 57 11.05 -6.06 3.32
C ALA A 57 9.94 -5.60 4.28
N LEU A 58 8.79 -6.29 4.29
CA LEU A 58 7.69 -5.99 5.22
C LEU A 58 8.11 -6.23 6.67
N ASN A 59 8.75 -7.36 6.96
CA ASN A 59 9.27 -7.66 8.31
C ASN A 59 10.34 -6.65 8.74
N ASN A 60 11.29 -6.31 7.86
CA ASN A 60 12.32 -5.32 8.17
C ASN A 60 11.70 -3.96 8.51
N GLN A 61 10.68 -3.53 7.76
CA GLN A 61 9.97 -2.28 8.03
C GLN A 61 9.24 -2.34 9.38
N LEU A 62 8.63 -3.48 9.72
CA LEU A 62 7.93 -3.67 10.99
C LEU A 62 8.88 -3.69 12.19
N GLU A 63 10.00 -4.41 12.09
CA GLU A 63 11.03 -4.43 13.12
C GLU A 63 11.59 -3.03 13.37
N TYR A 64 11.83 -2.28 12.29
CA TYR A 64 12.23 -0.90 12.38
C TYR A 64 11.17 -0.03 13.08
N ASN A 65 9.91 -0.09 12.64
CA ASN A 65 8.82 0.70 13.23
C ASN A 65 8.61 0.38 14.72
N ARG A 66 8.68 -0.90 15.09
CA ARG A 66 8.64 -1.34 16.50
C ARG A 66 9.80 -0.79 17.32
N ALA A 67 10.99 -0.65 16.73
CA ALA A 67 12.11 -0.05 17.43
C ALA A 67 11.89 1.45 17.72
N GLN A 68 11.10 2.15 16.88
CA GLN A 68 10.77 3.56 17.06
C GLN A 68 9.55 3.78 17.97
N ASP A 69 8.52 2.95 17.83
CA ASP A 69 7.29 2.99 18.63
C ASP A 69 6.85 1.57 19.07
N PRO A 70 7.43 1.05 20.17
CA PRO A 70 7.17 -0.32 20.62
C PRO A 70 5.72 -0.56 21.07
N GLU A 71 5.05 0.46 21.60
CA GLU A 71 3.65 0.35 22.08
C GLU A 71 2.67 0.46 20.91
N GLY A 72 2.97 1.31 19.93
CA GLY A 72 2.21 1.40 18.70
C GLY A 72 2.29 0.12 17.87
N PHE A 73 3.47 -0.53 17.82
CA PHE A 73 3.77 -1.71 16.98
C PHE A 73 4.12 -2.98 17.79
N ASP A 74 3.32 -3.29 18.81
CA ASP A 74 3.53 -4.44 19.72
C ASP A 74 3.23 -5.82 19.09
N THR A 75 2.66 -5.86 17.89
CA THR A 75 2.17 -7.08 17.21
C THR A 75 3.10 -7.46 16.05
N THR A 76 3.45 -8.74 15.87
CA THR A 76 4.22 -9.20 14.69
C THR A 76 3.30 -9.53 13.50
N LEU A 77 3.85 -9.69 12.28
CA LEU A 77 3.05 -10.25 11.17
C LEU A 77 2.50 -11.65 11.47
N GLU A 78 3.21 -12.42 12.30
CA GLU A 78 2.79 -13.77 12.64
C GLU A 78 1.50 -13.77 13.46
N ASP A 79 1.29 -12.72 14.27
CA ASP A 79 0.15 -12.51 15.15
C ASP A 79 -1.06 -11.85 14.46
N CYS A 80 -0.89 -11.34 13.24
CA CYS A 80 -1.97 -10.76 12.44
C CYS A 80 -2.83 -11.85 11.78
N ASP A 81 -4.09 -11.49 11.50
CA ASP A 81 -5.04 -12.30 10.74
C ASP A 81 -4.51 -12.58 9.33
N ASP A 82 -4.83 -13.72 8.74
CA ASP A 82 -4.42 -14.04 7.36
C ASP A 82 -5.04 -13.14 6.27
N ILE A 83 -5.78 -12.10 6.68
CA ILE A 83 -6.43 -11.13 5.81
C ILE A 83 -5.66 -9.82 5.86
N PHE A 84 -5.32 -9.29 4.69
CA PHE A 84 -4.80 -7.94 4.56
C PHE A 84 -5.56 -7.17 3.48
N SER A 85 -5.47 -5.85 3.51
CA SER A 85 -6.02 -4.99 2.45
C SER A 85 -4.90 -4.29 1.69
N LEU A 86 -5.05 -4.20 0.38
CA LEU A 86 -4.29 -3.32 -0.49
C LEU A 86 -5.13 -2.07 -0.76
N LEU A 87 -4.50 -0.90 -0.65
CA LEU A 87 -5.20 0.38 -0.71
C LEU A 87 -4.46 1.37 -1.61
N VAL A 88 -5.16 1.88 -2.62
CA VAL A 88 -4.77 3.13 -3.29
C VAL A 88 -5.53 4.25 -2.60
N VAL A 89 -4.77 5.13 -1.95
CA VAL A 89 -5.33 6.29 -1.26
C VAL A 89 -5.33 7.49 -2.22
N PRO A 90 -6.44 8.25 -2.32
CA PRO A 90 -6.47 9.51 -3.04
C PRO A 90 -5.44 10.50 -2.49
N GLY A 91 -4.82 11.28 -3.37
CA GLY A 91 -3.76 12.22 -2.99
C GLY A 91 -4.11 13.15 -1.81
N GLN A 92 -5.38 13.54 -1.67
CA GLN A 92 -5.85 14.43 -0.60
C GLN A 92 -5.73 13.85 0.82
N TYR A 93 -5.66 12.53 0.98
CA TYR A 93 -5.51 11.89 2.29
C TYR A 93 -4.07 11.47 2.58
N ILE A 94 -3.16 11.66 1.61
CA ILE A 94 -1.76 11.26 1.79
C ILE A 94 -1.04 12.23 2.73
N ASP A 95 -1.43 13.51 2.78
CA ASP A 95 -0.85 14.47 3.72
C ASP A 95 -1.11 14.06 5.18
N ASP A 96 -2.31 13.57 5.50
CA ASP A 96 -2.66 13.04 6.84
C ASP A 96 -1.85 11.76 7.16
N ILE A 97 -1.65 10.89 6.16
CA ILE A 97 -0.85 9.66 6.31
C ILE A 97 0.62 10.00 6.52
N VAL A 98 1.15 10.98 5.78
CA VAL A 98 2.50 11.50 5.95
C VAL A 98 2.66 12.13 7.34
N GLU A 99 1.70 12.92 7.80
CA GLU A 99 1.74 13.53 9.14
C GLU A 99 1.75 12.46 10.23
N GLN A 100 0.96 11.39 10.07
CA GLN A 100 1.01 10.22 10.95
C GLN A 100 2.40 9.56 10.91
N LEU A 101 2.98 9.36 9.73
CA LEU A 101 4.34 8.80 9.57
C LEU A 101 5.43 9.71 10.15
N GLN A 102 5.25 11.04 10.09
CA GLN A 102 6.17 12.03 10.67
C GLN A 102 6.19 11.98 12.20
N ASN A 103 5.08 11.61 12.83
CA ASN A 103 5.01 11.51 14.29
C ASN A 103 5.71 10.25 14.84
N VAL A 104 6.06 9.28 13.99
CA VAL A 104 6.64 7.98 14.40
C VAL A 104 8.05 7.71 13.85
N SER A 105 8.61 8.57 12.99
CA SER A 105 9.95 8.33 12.39
C SER A 105 10.90 9.53 12.44
N THR A 106 12.19 9.28 12.25
CA THR A 106 13.24 10.29 12.17
C THR A 106 13.35 10.88 10.75
N ASN A 107 13.92 12.09 10.64
CA ASN A 107 13.84 13.00 9.48
C ASN A 107 14.20 12.42 8.09
N GLU A 108 15.00 11.36 7.98
CA GLU A 108 15.52 10.87 6.68
C GLU A 108 14.51 9.98 5.93
N GLU A 109 13.79 9.11 6.62
CA GLU A 109 12.77 8.25 6.01
C GLU A 109 11.51 9.02 5.63
N VAL A 110 11.14 10.00 6.46
CA VAL A 110 10.11 10.99 6.10
C VAL A 110 10.50 11.63 4.77
N SER A 111 11.77 11.97 4.55
CA SER A 111 12.22 12.55 3.29
C SER A 111 12.04 11.59 2.11
N SER A 112 12.33 10.29 2.27
CA SER A 112 12.13 9.28 1.21
C SER A 112 10.66 9.01 0.91
N ALA A 113 9.82 8.85 1.93
CA ALA A 113 8.37 8.69 1.76
C ALA A 113 7.75 9.93 1.10
N MET A 114 8.21 11.13 1.48
CA MET A 114 7.81 12.39 0.85
C MET A 114 8.27 12.48 -0.61
N GLN A 115 9.45 11.96 -0.93
CA GLN A 115 9.91 11.91 -2.31
C GLN A 115 9.04 10.98 -3.16
N MET A 116 8.74 9.77 -2.67
CA MET A 116 7.83 8.85 -3.35
C MET A 116 6.47 9.49 -3.59
N TYR A 117 5.93 10.22 -2.60
CA TYR A 117 4.66 10.94 -2.75
C TYR A 117 4.72 12.01 -3.83
N ARG A 118 5.77 12.84 -3.85
CA ARG A 118 5.94 13.88 -4.87
C ARG A 118 6.04 13.32 -6.29
N GLU A 119 6.55 12.11 -6.42
CA GLU A 119 6.64 11.41 -7.70
C GLU A 119 5.33 10.71 -8.07
N SER A 120 4.38 10.62 -7.13
CA SER A 120 3.15 9.84 -7.31
C SER A 120 2.06 10.55 -8.09
N THR A 121 1.20 9.77 -8.76
CA THR A 121 0.02 10.22 -9.50
C THR A 121 -1.30 9.83 -8.82
N ASN A 122 -1.26 9.44 -7.53
CA ASN A 122 -2.43 9.04 -6.73
C ASN A 122 -3.59 10.06 -6.75
N PHE A 123 -3.30 11.37 -6.87
CA PHE A 123 -4.32 12.42 -6.96
C PHE A 123 -5.25 12.31 -8.17
N ARG A 124 -4.96 11.42 -9.13
CA ARG A 124 -5.78 11.17 -10.31
C ARG A 124 -6.77 10.03 -10.13
N TYR A 125 -6.74 9.32 -9.01
CA TYR A 125 -7.50 8.09 -8.80
C TYR A 125 -8.39 8.18 -7.56
N ASN A 126 -9.57 7.56 -7.66
CA ASN A 126 -10.47 7.34 -6.53
C ASN A 126 -9.81 6.35 -5.55
N GLU A 127 -10.35 6.28 -4.34
CA GLU A 127 -9.96 5.23 -3.40
C GLU A 127 -10.27 3.86 -4.00
N ALA A 128 -9.30 2.97 -3.95
CA ALA A 128 -9.48 1.57 -4.33
C ALA A 128 -8.93 0.68 -3.23
N ARG A 129 -9.74 -0.27 -2.75
CA ARG A 129 -9.34 -1.25 -1.74
C ARG A 129 -9.64 -2.66 -2.22
N MET A 130 -8.65 -3.54 -2.10
CA MET A 130 -8.82 -4.98 -2.28
C MET A 130 -8.46 -5.70 -0.99
N VAL A 131 -9.37 -6.54 -0.51
CA VAL A 131 -9.11 -7.43 0.61
C VAL A 131 -8.63 -8.77 0.06
N PHE A 132 -7.52 -9.27 0.59
CA PHE A 132 -6.93 -10.53 0.17
C PHE A 132 -6.71 -11.44 1.37
N ASN A 133 -7.01 -12.73 1.20
CA ASN A 133 -6.79 -13.76 2.20
C ASN A 133 -5.57 -14.61 1.81
N LEU A 134 -4.49 -14.50 2.57
CA LEU A 134 -3.24 -15.19 2.33
C LEU A 134 -3.31 -16.69 2.60
N SER A 135 -4.24 -17.13 3.47
CA SER A 135 -4.42 -18.56 3.74
C SER A 135 -4.85 -19.37 2.51
N GLU A 136 -5.33 -18.69 1.46
CA GLU A 136 -5.74 -19.29 0.20
C GLU A 136 -4.57 -19.51 -0.77
N VAL A 137 -3.36 -19.07 -0.41
CA VAL A 137 -2.16 -19.20 -1.25
C VAL A 137 -1.03 -19.93 -0.50
N PRO A 138 -0.41 -20.96 -1.12
CA PRO A 138 0.82 -21.53 -0.61
C PRO A 138 1.95 -20.49 -0.48
N GLY A 139 2.62 -20.46 0.67
CA GLY A 139 3.62 -19.43 0.99
C GLY A 139 4.90 -19.45 0.13
N ASP A 140 5.13 -20.49 -0.66
CA ASP A 140 6.28 -20.62 -1.57
C ASP A 140 5.98 -20.10 -2.99
N GLN A 141 4.76 -19.63 -3.25
CA GLN A 141 4.35 -19.16 -4.57
C GLN A 141 4.48 -17.65 -4.73
N ASN A 142 4.62 -17.25 -6.00
CA ASN A 142 4.42 -15.87 -6.42
C ASN A 142 2.93 -15.68 -6.70
N VAL A 143 2.32 -14.69 -6.06
CA VAL A 143 0.92 -14.32 -6.28
C VAL A 143 0.87 -13.11 -7.19
N VAL A 144 -0.03 -13.11 -8.17
CA VAL A 144 -0.35 -11.91 -8.94
C VAL A 144 -1.77 -11.47 -8.57
N LEU A 145 -1.90 -10.26 -8.05
CA LEU A 145 -3.17 -9.62 -7.71
C LEU A 145 -3.45 -8.51 -8.71
N GLN A 146 -4.71 -8.40 -9.14
CA GLN A 146 -5.16 -7.33 -10.01
C GLN A 146 -6.01 -6.36 -9.22
N LEU A 147 -5.50 -5.17 -8.93
CA LEU A 147 -6.22 -4.14 -8.19
C LEU A 147 -6.92 -3.19 -9.17
N PRO A 148 -8.26 -3.20 -9.26
CA PRO A 148 -8.99 -2.26 -10.10
C PRO A 148 -8.94 -0.86 -9.50
N ILE A 149 -8.62 0.13 -10.33
CA ILE A 149 -8.56 1.53 -9.97
C ILE A 149 -9.38 2.39 -10.94
N GLU A 150 -10.03 3.42 -10.40
CA GLU A 150 -10.85 4.34 -11.18
C GLU A 150 -10.25 5.74 -11.16
N ARG A 151 -10.28 6.44 -12.31
CA ARG A 151 -9.79 7.82 -12.38
C ARG A 151 -10.81 8.79 -11.79
N ILE A 152 -10.32 9.81 -11.08
CA ILE A 152 -11.15 10.94 -10.68
C ILE A 152 -11.59 11.68 -11.94
N SER A 153 -12.90 11.71 -12.17
CA SER A 153 -13.49 12.54 -13.20
C SER A 153 -13.44 14.00 -12.73
N PHE A 154 -12.41 14.73 -13.15
CA PHE A 154 -12.47 16.19 -13.09
C PHE A 154 -13.55 16.61 -14.08
N GLY A 155 -14.72 16.99 -13.57
CA GLY A 155 -15.78 17.54 -14.40
C GLY A 155 -15.18 18.61 -15.30
N ASN A 156 -15.40 18.50 -16.61
CA ASN A 156 -15.09 19.60 -17.52
C ASN A 156 -15.74 20.85 -16.90
N PRO A 157 -14.98 21.93 -16.63
CA PRO A 157 -15.62 23.18 -16.30
C PRO A 157 -16.52 23.49 -17.48
N SER A 158 -17.83 23.39 -17.25
CA SER A 158 -18.84 23.76 -18.22
C SER A 158 -18.54 25.20 -18.62
N THR A 159 -18.05 25.37 -19.84
CA THR A 159 -17.98 26.68 -20.48
C THR A 159 -19.40 27.13 -20.76
N ASP A 160 -20.03 27.74 -19.76
CA ASP A 160 -21.16 28.67 -19.96
C ASP A 160 -20.61 30.09 -20.15
#